data_AF-A0A411ZST1-F1
#
_entry.id   AF-A0A411ZST1-F1
#
_cell.length_a   1.000
_cell.length_b   1.000
_cell.length_c   1.000
_cell.angle_alpha   90.00
_cell.angle_beta   90.00
_cell.angle_gamma   90.00
#
_symmetry.space_group_name_H-M   'P 1'
#
loop_
_entity.id
_entity.type
_entity.pdbx_description
1 polymer ?
#
loop_
_entity_poly.entity_id
_entity_poly.type
_entity_poly.pdbx_seq_one_letter_code
_entity_poly.pdbx_strand_id
1 'polypeptide(L)'
;MTVKVKNVTYNGKAQKPAITVYAGKKKLSSKYYTVSYKNNKNVGYGTVVVKGKGSYGKYSGTAAFKINLKKTKLSSAKSTKKKTFTVTWKKTGGNSGWQVQYSTNKKFRSGVRTVNLKADNTKLTVRKLRSRKNYYVRIRSYKKVGKQTWYSGWSNVKRVRIR
;
A
#
# COMPACT_ATOMS: atom_id res chain seq x y z
N MET A 1 -3.52 30.04 4.39
CA MET A 1 -2.36 29.42 5.08
C MET A 1 -2.01 28.14 4.37
N THR A 2 -0.73 27.84 4.14
CA THR A 2 -0.32 26.67 3.34
C THR A 2 0.18 25.54 4.25
N VAL A 3 -0.34 24.32 4.04
CA VAL A 3 0.00 23.14 4.85
C VAL A 3 0.68 22.11 3.95
N LYS A 4 1.90 21.72 4.30
CA LYS A 4 2.63 20.62 3.67
C LYS A 4 2.58 19.41 4.59
N VAL A 5 2.22 18.25 4.04
CA VAL A 5 2.09 16.99 4.78
C VAL A 5 2.60 15.84 3.92
N LYS A 6 3.27 14.86 4.55
CA LYS A 6 3.79 13.68 3.86
C LYS A 6 2.75 12.56 3.84
N ASN A 7 2.78 11.78 2.77
CA ASN A 7 2.04 10.51 2.69
C ASN A 7 2.61 9.51 3.71
N VAL A 8 1.76 8.60 4.18
CA VAL A 8 2.10 7.60 5.19
C VAL A 8 1.67 6.21 4.74
N THR A 9 2.11 5.20 5.49
CA THR A 9 1.73 3.81 5.28
C THR A 9 0.78 3.35 6.38
N TYR A 10 -0.28 2.64 6.00
CA TYR A 10 -1.24 2.07 6.93
C TYR A 10 -0.57 1.15 7.96
N ASN A 11 -0.91 1.35 9.24
CA ASN A 11 -0.41 0.54 10.36
C ASN A 11 -1.52 0.06 11.32
N GLY A 12 -2.81 0.21 10.96
CA GLY A 12 -3.94 -0.17 11.80
C GLY A 12 -4.44 0.90 12.78
N LYS A 13 -3.66 1.96 13.01
CA LYS A 13 -4.01 3.07 13.92
C LYS A 13 -4.36 4.35 13.15
N ALA A 14 -4.86 5.36 13.85
CA ALA A 14 -5.03 6.70 13.29
C ALA A 14 -3.66 7.31 12.96
N GLN A 15 -3.52 7.85 11.75
CA GLN A 15 -2.28 8.44 11.25
C GLN A 15 -2.23 9.94 11.56
N LYS A 16 -1.11 10.40 12.15
CA LYS A 16 -0.85 11.82 12.43
C LYS A 16 0.53 12.20 11.84
N PRO A 17 0.65 12.31 10.51
CA PRO A 17 1.92 12.69 9.88
C PRO A 17 2.41 14.05 10.34
N ALA A 18 3.73 14.22 10.42
CA ALA A 18 4.33 15.52 10.64
C ALA A 18 3.95 16.49 9.51
N ILE A 19 3.61 17.72 9.90
CA ILE A 19 3.22 18.78 8.97
C ILE A 19 4.19 19.97 9.05
N THR A 20 4.21 20.76 7.99
CA THR A 20 4.85 22.07 7.99
C THR A 20 3.85 23.11 7.52
N VAL A 21 3.70 24.18 8.29
CA VAL A 21 2.71 25.24 8.06
C VAL A 21 3.42 26.53 7.67
N TYR A 22 2.87 27.23 6.68
CA TYR A 22 3.39 28.51 6.19
C TYR A 22 2.30 29.59 6.15
N ALA A 23 2.65 30.79 6.55
CA ALA A 23 1.90 32.02 6.30
C ALA A 23 2.66 32.84 5.25
N GLY A 24 2.16 32.84 4.01
CA GLY A 24 2.95 33.30 2.86
C GLY A 24 4.23 32.48 2.72
N LYS A 25 5.39 33.14 2.70
CA LYS A 25 6.72 32.51 2.62
C LYS A 25 7.28 32.11 4.00
N LYS A 26 6.72 32.62 5.10
CA LYS A 26 7.24 32.39 6.46
C LYS A 26 6.75 31.05 7.02
N LYS A 27 7.69 30.19 7.45
CA LYS A 27 7.36 28.97 8.21
C LYS A 27 6.82 29.36 9.59
N LEU A 28 5.67 28.81 9.93
CA LEU A 28 4.95 29.13 11.16
C LEU A 28 5.26 28.09 12.26
N SER A 29 5.49 28.56 13.49
CA SER A 29 5.69 27.71 14.68
C SER A 29 4.36 27.15 15.19
N SER A 30 4.38 25.95 15.79
CA SER A 30 3.21 25.23 16.31
C SER A 30 2.43 25.98 17.39
N LYS A 31 3.05 26.93 18.10
CA LYS A 31 2.33 27.78 19.07
C LYS A 31 1.24 28.64 18.45
N TYR A 32 1.36 28.97 17.16
CA TYR A 32 0.44 29.85 16.43
C TYR A 32 -0.69 29.13 15.69
N TYR A 33 -0.83 27.81 15.86
CA TYR A 33 -1.93 27.08 15.22
C TYR A 33 -2.34 25.83 16.00
N THR A 34 -3.54 25.32 15.72
CA THR A 34 -4.02 24.02 16.15
C THR A 34 -4.14 23.09 14.95
N VAL A 35 -4.01 21.78 15.17
CA VAL A 35 -4.05 20.76 14.12
C VAL A 35 -5.09 19.72 14.47
N SER A 36 -5.95 19.38 13.51
CA SER A 36 -6.85 18.24 13.59
C SER A 36 -6.76 17.40 12.32
N TYR A 37 -7.21 16.15 12.42
CA TYR A 37 -7.13 15.17 11.34
C TYR A 37 -8.50 14.54 11.11
N LYS A 38 -8.84 14.34 9.83
CA LYS A 38 -10.07 13.65 9.39
C LYS A 38 -9.72 12.49 8.47
N ASN A 39 -10.54 11.44 8.49
CA ASN A 39 -10.38 10.25 7.64
C ASN A 39 -8.97 9.62 7.71
N ASN A 40 -8.33 9.71 8.87
CA ASN A 40 -6.90 9.45 9.00
C ASN A 40 -6.54 8.02 9.45
N LYS A 41 -7.50 7.10 9.54
CA LYS A 41 -7.25 5.71 9.97
C LYS A 41 -7.09 4.75 8.80
N ASN A 42 -8.02 4.81 7.85
CA ASN A 42 -8.13 3.84 6.76
C ASN A 42 -7.28 4.23 5.55
N VAL A 43 -6.85 3.23 4.78
CA VAL A 43 -6.24 3.43 3.45
C VAL A 43 -7.14 4.31 2.60
N GLY A 44 -6.55 5.30 1.94
CA GLY A 44 -7.27 6.33 1.19
C GLY A 44 -6.64 7.71 1.38
N TYR A 45 -7.46 8.74 1.20
CA TYR A 45 -7.08 10.12 1.50
C TYR A 45 -7.52 10.49 2.93
N GLY A 46 -6.56 10.93 3.73
CA GLY A 46 -6.80 11.64 4.98
C GLY A 46 -6.63 13.14 4.78
N THR A 47 -7.20 13.94 5.68
CA THR A 47 -7.13 15.40 5.62
C THR A 47 -6.56 15.94 6.92
N VAL A 48 -5.57 16.81 6.83
CA VAL A 48 -5.13 17.66 7.93
C VAL A 48 -5.85 18.99 7.82
N VAL A 49 -6.39 19.46 8.94
CA VAL A 49 -6.98 20.79 9.08
C VAL A 49 -6.14 21.57 10.08
N VAL A 50 -5.70 22.75 9.69
CA VAL A 50 -4.93 23.63 10.54
C VAL A 50 -5.68 24.95 10.69
N LYS A 51 -5.88 25.39 11.93
CA LYS A 51 -6.49 26.68 12.26
C LYS A 51 -5.46 27.54 12.97
N GLY A 52 -5.28 28.78 12.50
CA GLY A 52 -4.39 29.73 13.16
C GLY A 52 -4.89 30.14 14.54
N LYS A 53 -4.00 30.68 15.35
CA LYS A 53 -4.25 31.24 16.68
C LYS A 53 -3.70 32.67 16.77
N GLY A 54 -4.24 33.47 17.70
CA GLY A 54 -3.80 34.86 17.91
C GLY A 54 -3.97 35.70 16.64
N SER A 55 -2.92 36.43 16.25
CA SER A 55 -2.92 37.24 15.01
C SER A 55 -3.18 36.43 13.73
N TYR A 56 -3.02 35.11 13.78
CA TYR A 56 -3.33 34.21 12.67
C TYR A 56 -4.74 33.60 12.74
N GLY A 57 -5.57 33.97 13.72
CA GLY A 57 -6.86 33.33 14.03
C GLY A 57 -7.86 33.30 12.87
N LYS A 58 -7.84 34.32 12.01
CA LYS A 58 -8.70 34.38 10.80
C LYS A 58 -8.27 33.44 9.67
N TYR A 59 -7.09 32.83 9.76
CA TYR A 59 -6.56 31.98 8.70
C TYR A 59 -6.72 30.50 9.03
N SER A 60 -7.08 29.73 8.01
CA SER A 60 -7.06 28.27 8.04
C SER A 60 -6.34 27.71 6.82
N GLY A 61 -6.00 26.43 6.89
CA GLY A 61 -5.44 25.69 5.78
C GLY A 61 -5.78 24.21 5.91
N THR A 62 -6.02 23.57 4.78
CA THR A 62 -6.22 22.12 4.72
C THR A 62 -5.23 21.50 3.76
N ALA A 63 -4.84 20.26 4.02
CA ALA A 63 -4.05 19.48 3.09
C ALA A 63 -4.46 18.02 3.15
N ALA A 64 -4.60 17.41 1.97
CA ALA A 64 -4.81 15.97 1.85
C ALA A 64 -3.46 15.23 1.92
N PHE A 65 -3.48 14.03 2.49
CA PHE A 65 -2.36 13.10 2.45
C PHE A 65 -2.86 11.69 2.15
N LYS A 66 -2.02 10.90 1.49
CA LYS A 66 -2.32 9.50 1.16
C LYS A 66 -1.92 8.59 2.31
N ILE A 67 -2.81 7.67 2.66
CA ILE A 67 -2.55 6.53 3.54
C ILE A 67 -2.44 5.30 2.64
N ASN A 68 -1.19 4.94 2.32
CA ASN A 68 -0.89 3.88 1.36
C ASN A 68 -0.95 2.49 2.00
N LEU A 69 -1.21 1.47 1.18
CA LEU A 69 -1.11 0.08 1.60
C LEU A 69 0.34 -0.32 1.88
N LYS A 70 0.53 -1.12 2.93
CA LYS A 70 1.84 -1.70 3.23
C LYS A 70 2.26 -2.68 2.14
N LYS A 71 3.49 -2.54 1.67
CA LYS A 71 4.12 -3.45 0.70
C LYS A 71 4.13 -4.88 1.26
N THR A 72 3.59 -5.81 0.50
CA THR A 72 3.53 -7.23 0.87
C THR A 72 4.87 -7.92 0.64
N LYS A 73 5.22 -8.87 1.52
CA LYS A 73 6.39 -9.73 1.37
C LYS A 73 5.94 -11.18 1.20
N LEU A 74 6.44 -11.84 0.14
CA LEU A 74 6.31 -13.29 0.00
C LEU A 74 7.15 -13.95 1.10
N SER A 75 6.51 -14.79 1.90
CA SER A 75 7.17 -15.62 2.92
C SER A 75 7.85 -16.81 2.26
N SER A 76 7.19 -17.47 1.31
CA SER A 76 7.74 -18.60 0.58
C SER A 76 7.19 -18.71 -0.84
N ALA A 77 7.94 -19.39 -1.70
CA ALA A 77 7.55 -19.77 -3.05
C ALA A 77 8.27 -21.08 -3.39
N LYS A 78 7.56 -22.21 -3.41
CA LYS A 78 8.17 -23.56 -3.51
C LYS A 78 7.37 -24.48 -4.42
N SER A 79 8.07 -25.36 -5.16
CA SER A 79 7.47 -26.45 -5.93
C SER A 79 7.83 -27.78 -5.28
N THR A 80 6.90 -28.34 -4.50
CA THR A 80 7.07 -29.64 -3.83
C THR A 80 6.37 -30.77 -4.58
N LYS A 81 5.31 -30.47 -5.34
CA LYS A 81 4.52 -31.41 -6.14
C LYS A 81 4.76 -31.17 -7.64
N LYS A 82 4.65 -32.23 -8.46
CA LYS A 82 4.78 -32.16 -9.93
C LYS A 82 3.88 -31.07 -10.51
N LYS A 83 4.40 -30.29 -11.48
CA LYS A 83 3.63 -29.30 -12.25
C LYS A 83 2.89 -28.26 -11.39
N THR A 84 3.39 -27.99 -10.17
CA THR A 84 2.71 -27.15 -9.18
C THR A 84 3.71 -26.26 -8.42
N PHE A 85 3.33 -25.05 -8.05
CA PHE A 85 4.00 -24.32 -6.97
C PHE A 85 3.00 -23.76 -5.96
N THR A 86 3.48 -23.57 -4.73
CA THR A 86 2.76 -22.88 -3.67
C THR A 86 3.53 -21.63 -3.27
N VAL A 87 2.81 -20.52 -3.13
CA VAL A 87 3.30 -19.28 -2.54
C VAL A 87 2.54 -18.96 -1.27
N THR A 88 3.24 -18.39 -0.29
CA THR A 88 2.65 -17.92 0.97
C THR A 88 3.16 -16.53 1.33
N TRP A 89 2.34 -15.77 2.05
CA TRP A 89 2.66 -14.41 2.49
C TRP A 89 2.02 -14.11 3.86
N LYS A 90 2.52 -13.08 4.54
CA LYS A 90 1.93 -12.58 5.79
C LYS A 90 0.82 -11.56 5.50
N LYS A 91 -0.21 -11.52 6.34
CA LYS A 91 -1.25 -10.48 6.29
C LYS A 91 -0.61 -9.10 6.58
N THR A 92 -1.06 -8.08 5.86
CA THR A 92 -0.62 -6.68 6.06
C THR A 92 -1.67 -5.82 6.77
N GLY A 93 -2.95 -6.24 6.72
CA GLY A 93 -4.08 -5.47 7.23
C GLY A 93 -4.47 -4.32 6.31
N GLY A 94 -5.72 -3.87 6.44
CA GLY A 94 -6.24 -2.70 5.74
C GLY A 94 -6.49 -2.89 4.24
N ASN A 95 -6.19 -4.05 3.65
CA ASN A 95 -6.48 -4.40 2.25
C ASN A 95 -7.79 -5.20 2.09
N SER A 96 -8.40 -5.14 0.92
CA SER A 96 -9.57 -5.96 0.55
C SER A 96 -9.18 -7.29 -0.09
N GLY A 97 -7.99 -7.35 -0.68
CA GLY A 97 -7.50 -8.56 -1.32
C GLY A 97 -6.04 -8.51 -1.71
N TRP A 98 -5.63 -9.53 -2.43
CA TRP A 98 -4.28 -9.74 -2.95
C TRP A 98 -4.34 -9.95 -4.45
N GLN A 99 -3.33 -9.44 -5.15
CA GLN A 99 -3.08 -9.75 -6.55
C GLN A 99 -1.73 -10.45 -6.65
N VAL A 100 -1.76 -11.72 -7.04
CA VAL A 100 -0.57 -12.53 -7.30
C VAL A 100 -0.37 -12.61 -8.80
N GLN A 101 0.83 -12.25 -9.26
CA GLN A 101 1.23 -12.43 -10.65
C GLN A 101 2.34 -13.46 -10.76
N TYR A 102 2.26 -14.30 -11.79
CA TYR A 102 3.32 -15.21 -12.14
C TYR A 102 3.52 -15.32 -13.64
N SER A 103 4.76 -15.52 -14.06
CA SER A 103 5.16 -15.66 -15.48
C SER A 103 6.46 -16.44 -15.57
N THR A 104 6.77 -17.00 -16.75
CA THR A 104 8.12 -17.47 -17.08
C THR A 104 9.09 -16.31 -17.37
N ASN A 105 8.58 -15.10 -17.60
CA ASN A 105 9.37 -13.89 -17.81
C ASN A 105 9.56 -13.13 -16.47
N LYS A 106 10.81 -13.02 -16.01
CA LYS A 106 11.19 -12.35 -14.75
C LYS A 106 10.74 -10.88 -14.67
N LYS A 107 10.66 -10.21 -15.81
CA LYS A 107 10.24 -8.79 -15.91
C LYS A 107 8.73 -8.64 -16.02
N PHE A 108 7.96 -9.74 -16.08
CA PHE A 108 6.50 -9.73 -16.23
C PHE A 108 6.04 -8.91 -17.45
N ARG A 109 6.79 -8.98 -18.56
CA ARG A 109 6.45 -8.28 -19.82
C ARG A 109 5.50 -9.09 -20.72
N SER A 110 5.50 -10.41 -20.58
CA SER A 110 4.69 -11.33 -21.40
C SER A 110 4.29 -12.57 -20.60
N GLY A 111 3.23 -13.24 -21.05
CA GLY A 111 2.73 -14.48 -20.44
C GLY A 111 2.36 -14.34 -18.95
N VAL A 112 1.95 -13.14 -18.52
CA VAL A 112 1.65 -12.86 -17.12
C VAL A 112 0.26 -13.37 -16.79
N ARG A 113 0.21 -14.32 -15.85
CA ARG A 113 -1.04 -14.77 -15.25
C ARG A 113 -1.26 -14.01 -13.95
N THR A 114 -2.48 -13.53 -13.74
CA THR A 114 -2.89 -12.76 -12.55
C THR A 114 -3.99 -13.51 -11.82
N VAL A 115 -3.86 -13.63 -10.51
CA VAL A 115 -4.88 -14.22 -9.62
C VAL A 115 -5.21 -13.22 -8.54
N ASN A 116 -6.49 -12.88 -8.41
CA ASN A 116 -6.99 -12.04 -7.34
C ASN A 116 -7.59 -12.91 -6.23
N LEU A 117 -7.28 -12.60 -4.98
CA LEU A 117 -7.69 -13.35 -3.79
C LEU A 117 -8.28 -12.40 -2.75
N LYS A 118 -9.19 -12.91 -1.91
CA LYS A 118 -9.73 -12.17 -0.76
C LYS A 118 -8.64 -11.95 0.31
N ALA A 119 -8.81 -10.94 1.18
CA ALA A 119 -7.78 -10.50 2.14
C ALA A 119 -7.38 -11.56 3.20
N ASP A 120 -8.30 -12.46 3.52
CA ASP A 120 -8.13 -13.58 4.44
C ASP A 120 -7.11 -14.61 3.95
N ASN A 121 -6.98 -14.76 2.63
CA ASN A 121 -6.08 -15.71 2.00
C ASN A 121 -4.61 -15.32 2.22
N THR A 122 -3.79 -16.29 2.65
CA THR A 122 -2.34 -16.12 2.88
C THR A 122 -1.50 -17.09 2.04
N LYS A 123 -2.14 -17.82 1.13
CA LYS A 123 -1.54 -18.86 0.32
C LYS A 123 -2.22 -18.93 -1.04
N LEU A 124 -1.45 -19.24 -2.08
CA LEU A 124 -1.96 -19.64 -3.39
C LEU A 124 -1.20 -20.86 -3.88
N THR A 125 -1.94 -21.85 -4.36
CA THR A 125 -1.39 -23.02 -5.06
C THR A 125 -1.74 -22.92 -6.53
N VAL A 126 -0.71 -22.89 -7.39
CA VAL A 126 -0.87 -22.87 -8.85
C VAL A 126 -0.51 -24.23 -9.40
N ARG A 127 -1.40 -24.81 -10.21
CA ARG A 127 -1.30 -26.17 -10.78
C ARG A 127 -1.17 -26.11 -12.31
N LYS A 128 -1.00 -27.28 -12.95
CA LYS A 128 -0.93 -27.47 -14.41
C LYS A 128 0.19 -26.64 -15.07
N LEU A 129 1.34 -26.53 -14.40
CA LEU A 129 2.50 -25.80 -14.88
C LEU A 129 3.44 -26.68 -15.69
N ARG A 130 4.27 -26.06 -16.53
CA ARG A 130 5.29 -26.78 -17.29
C ARG A 130 6.38 -27.28 -16.33
N SER A 131 6.54 -28.59 -16.24
CA SER A 131 7.64 -29.21 -15.50
C SER A 131 8.97 -28.73 -16.04
N ARG A 132 9.98 -28.76 -15.17
CA ARG A 132 11.33 -28.38 -15.52
C ARG A 132 11.51 -26.90 -15.99
N LYS A 133 10.55 -26.01 -15.74
CA LYS A 133 10.66 -24.56 -16.06
C LYS A 133 10.80 -23.68 -14.83
N ASN A 134 11.36 -22.48 -15.02
CA ASN A 134 11.40 -21.41 -14.02
C ASN A 134 10.17 -20.51 -14.17
N TYR A 135 9.50 -20.26 -13.06
CA TYR A 135 8.46 -19.25 -12.93
C TYR A 135 8.90 -18.18 -11.94
N TYR A 136 8.47 -16.96 -12.19
CA TYR A 136 8.70 -15.80 -11.35
C TYR A 136 7.37 -15.34 -10.81
N VAL A 137 7.31 -15.07 -9.51
CA VAL A 137 6.08 -14.70 -8.82
C VAL A 137 6.28 -13.43 -7.99
N ARG A 138 5.28 -12.55 -8.01
CA ARG A 138 5.19 -11.34 -7.21
C ARG A 138 3.77 -11.15 -6.70
N ILE A 139 3.62 -10.47 -5.57
CA ILE A 139 2.31 -10.17 -4.96
C ILE A 139 2.21 -8.70 -4.61
N ARG A 140 1.01 -8.13 -4.71
CA ARG A 140 0.66 -6.85 -4.08
C ARG A 140 -0.70 -6.95 -3.42
N SER A 141 -0.91 -6.17 -2.36
CA SER A 141 -2.24 -5.95 -1.79
C SER A 141 -3.02 -4.90 -2.58
N TYR A 142 -4.34 -5.01 -2.56
CA TYR A 142 -5.23 -3.97 -3.10
C TYR A 142 -6.41 -3.70 -2.18
N LYS A 143 -6.98 -2.49 -2.29
CA LYS A 143 -8.22 -2.09 -1.60
C LYS A 143 -9.04 -1.18 -2.49
N LYS A 144 -10.34 -1.44 -2.57
CA LYS A 144 -11.30 -0.52 -3.19
C LYS A 144 -11.76 0.50 -2.15
N VAL A 145 -11.67 1.79 -2.48
CA VAL A 145 -12.17 2.91 -1.67
C VAL A 145 -13.03 3.77 -2.59
N GLY A 146 -14.35 3.67 -2.44
CA GLY A 146 -15.29 4.21 -3.44
C GLY A 146 -15.01 3.60 -4.82
N LYS A 147 -14.90 4.46 -5.84
CA LYS A 147 -14.60 4.06 -7.22
C LYS A 147 -13.11 3.78 -7.48
N GLN A 148 -12.20 4.17 -6.58
CA GLN A 148 -10.76 4.05 -6.79
C GLN A 148 -10.20 2.76 -6.17
N THR A 149 -9.33 2.05 -6.91
CA THR A 149 -8.56 0.93 -6.36
C THR A 149 -7.15 1.38 -5.99
N TRP A 150 -6.82 1.20 -4.71
CA TRP A 150 -5.51 1.45 -4.13
C TRP A 150 -4.69 0.17 -4.18
N TYR A 151 -3.43 0.28 -4.62
CA TYR A 151 -2.48 -0.82 -4.65
C TYR A 151 -1.27 -0.50 -3.79
N SER A 152 -0.69 -1.52 -3.14
CA SER A 152 0.68 -1.41 -2.68
C SER A 152 1.65 -1.60 -3.86
N GLY A 153 2.91 -1.22 -3.63
CA GLY A 153 4.01 -1.64 -4.51
C GLY A 153 4.12 -3.18 -4.56
N TRP A 154 4.57 -3.70 -5.70
CA TRP A 154 4.85 -5.13 -5.86
C TRP A 154 5.89 -5.62 -4.86
N SER A 155 5.70 -6.82 -4.33
CA SER A 155 6.74 -7.54 -3.57
C SER A 155 7.99 -7.72 -4.42
N ASN A 156 9.11 -8.02 -3.75
CA ASN A 156 10.27 -8.56 -4.45
C ASN A 156 9.87 -9.85 -5.18
N VAL A 157 10.41 -10.04 -6.38
CA VAL A 157 10.13 -11.19 -7.22
C VAL A 157 10.82 -12.43 -6.66
N LYS A 158 10.10 -13.55 -6.58
CA LYS A 158 10.67 -14.87 -6.22
C LYS A 158 10.68 -15.77 -7.44
N ARG A 159 11.78 -16.50 -7.65
CA ARG A 159 11.91 -17.55 -8.67
C ARG A 159 11.53 -18.89 -8.06
N VAL A 160 10.75 -19.69 -8.78
CA VAL A 160 10.40 -21.06 -8.42
C VAL A 160 10.68 -21.97 -9.62
N ARG A 161 11.49 -23.00 -9.40
CA ARG A 161 11.82 -24.03 -10.37
C ARG A 161 10.81 -25.17 -10.21
N ILE A 162 10.04 -25.48 -11.25
CA ILE A 162 8.94 -26.47 -11.17
C ILE A 162 9.46 -27.89 -11.25
N ARG A 163 9.01 -28.73 -10.30
CA ARG A 163 9.24 -30.19 -10.29
C ARG A 163 8.46 -30.89 -11.40
#